data_AF-A0A969SLI8-F1
#
_entry.id   AF-A0A969SLI8-F1
#
_cell.length_a   1.000
_cell.length_b   1.000
_cell.length_c   1.000
_cell.angle_alpha   90.00
_cell.angle_beta   90.00
_cell.angle_gamma   90.00
#
_symmetry.space_group_name_H-M   'P 1'
#
loop_
_entity.id
_entity.type
_entity.pdbx_description
1 polymer ?
#
loop_
_entity_poly.entity_id
_entity_poly.type
_entity_poly.pdbx_seq_one_letter_code
_entity_poly.pdbx_strand_id
1 'polypeptide(L)'
;LGCAGIHELYSKNPVLGIWLKKSAHGQGYGLETIAALKNWADENLDYEYLIYDVDKANIPSRRIAEKLGGQIVREYHKTNLSARVLHILEYRISRKEDLLEIDKNTRQ
;
A
#
# COMPACT_ATOMS: atom_id res chain seq x y z
N LEU A 1 -5.22 1.66 18.96
CA LEU A 1 -5.69 0.62 18.02
C LEU A 1 -4.55 0.11 17.15
N GLY A 2 -3.67 0.99 16.71
CA GLY A 2 -2.48 0.68 15.93
C GLY A 2 -1.75 1.97 15.56
N CYS A 3 -0.95 1.93 14.50
CA CYS A 3 -0.29 3.08 13.89
C CYS A 3 -0.33 2.92 12.37
N ALA A 4 -0.48 4.01 11.64
CA ALA A 4 -0.35 4.04 10.18
C ALA A 4 0.29 5.36 9.75
N GLY A 5 0.89 5.37 8.57
CA GLY A 5 1.52 6.56 8.04
C GLY A 5 2.00 6.42 6.62
N ILE A 6 2.52 7.54 6.12
CA ILE A 6 3.20 7.64 4.84
C ILE A 6 4.62 8.10 5.14
N HIS A 7 5.60 7.35 4.64
CA HIS A 7 7.01 7.65 4.77
C HIS A 7 7.54 8.20 3.45
N GLU A 8 8.70 8.87 3.49
CA GLU A 8 9.37 9.38 2.28
C GLU A 8 8.51 10.36 1.46
N LEU A 9 7.75 11.22 2.16
CA LEU A 9 6.77 12.17 1.57
C LEU A 9 7.34 13.10 0.49
N TYR A 10 8.64 13.43 0.57
CA TYR A 10 9.30 14.31 -0.39
C TYR A 10 9.89 13.57 -1.59
N SER A 11 9.76 12.24 -1.64
CA SER A 11 10.13 11.44 -2.80
C SER A 11 8.99 11.38 -3.81
N LYS A 12 9.29 10.97 -5.04
CA LYS A 12 8.26 10.65 -6.04
C LYS A 12 7.47 9.37 -5.73
N ASN A 13 7.95 8.55 -4.78
CA ASN A 13 7.36 7.24 -4.47
C ASN A 13 7.18 7.04 -2.95
N PRO A 14 6.30 7.81 -2.28
CA PRO A 14 6.07 7.67 -0.85
C PRO A 14 5.61 6.26 -0.45
N VAL A 15 5.95 5.84 0.76
CA VAL A 15 5.73 4.46 1.23
C VAL A 15 4.63 4.41 2.29
N LEU A 16 3.58 3.64 2.03
CA LEU A 16 2.49 3.37 2.98
C LEU A 16 2.91 2.36 4.04
N GLY A 17 2.42 2.54 5.27
CA GLY A 17 2.63 1.60 6.35
C GLY A 17 1.45 1.56 7.32
N ILE A 18 1.15 0.37 7.85
CA ILE A 18 0.17 0.18 8.92
C ILE A 18 0.55 -1.00 9.82
N TRP A 19 0.25 -0.84 11.10
CA TRP A 19 0.22 -1.89 12.09
C TRP A 19 -1.04 -1.74 12.94
N LEU A 20 -1.78 -2.83 13.12
CA LEU A 20 -2.94 -2.89 14.02
C LEU A 20 -2.72 -3.97 15.07
N LYS A 21 -3.15 -3.71 16.31
CA LYS A 21 -3.19 -4.76 17.34
C LYS A 21 -4.11 -5.90 16.90
N LYS A 22 -3.80 -7.15 17.29
CA LYS A 22 -4.55 -8.35 16.87
C LYS A 22 -6.05 -8.27 17.12
N SER A 23 -6.47 -7.70 18.26
CA SER A 23 -7.90 -7.56 18.61
C SER A 23 -8.67 -6.57 17.73
N ALA A 24 -7.99 -5.82 16.86
CA ALA A 24 -8.61 -4.95 15.87
C ALA A 24 -8.61 -5.56 14.45
N HIS A 25 -8.09 -6.77 14.27
CA HIS A 25 -8.08 -7.44 12.96
C HIS A 25 -9.48 -7.95 12.60
N GLY A 26 -9.73 -8.14 11.30
CA GLY A 26 -11.01 -8.66 10.80
C GLY A 26 -12.17 -7.65 10.78
N GLN A 27 -11.97 -6.43 11.26
CA GLN A 27 -13.00 -5.38 11.34
C GLN A 27 -12.96 -4.37 10.19
N GLY A 28 -12.10 -4.57 9.18
CA GLY A 28 -11.98 -3.67 8.02
C GLY A 28 -11.08 -2.44 8.22
N TYR A 29 -10.69 -2.11 9.46
CA TYR A 29 -9.88 -0.92 9.77
C TYR A 29 -8.59 -0.77 8.96
N GLY A 30 -7.95 -1.89 8.58
CA GLY A 30 -6.73 -1.83 7.79
C GLY A 30 -6.95 -1.22 6.40
N LEU A 31 -8.03 -1.65 5.72
CA LEU A 31 -8.41 -1.12 4.41
C LEU A 31 -8.84 0.34 4.53
N GLU A 32 -9.71 0.64 5.49
CA GLU A 32 -10.21 2.00 5.73
C GLU A 32 -9.06 2.99 5.96
N THR A 33 -8.10 2.62 6.81
CA THR A 33 -6.96 3.48 7.14
C THR A 33 -6.04 3.71 5.94
N ILE A 34 -5.65 2.65 5.21
CA ILE A 34 -4.76 2.81 4.06
C ILE A 34 -5.46 3.53 2.90
N ALA A 35 -6.76 3.29 2.68
CA ALA A 35 -7.54 4.03 1.69
C ALA A 35 -7.61 5.52 2.02
N ALA A 36 -7.81 5.88 3.30
CA ALA A 36 -7.81 7.27 3.74
C ALA A 36 -6.43 7.93 3.53
N LEU A 37 -5.32 7.24 3.85
CA LEU A 37 -3.98 7.74 3.58
C LEU A 37 -3.71 7.91 2.08
N LYS A 38 -4.15 6.97 1.24
CA LYS A 38 -4.05 7.09 -0.21
C LYS A 38 -4.80 8.33 -0.72
N ASN A 39 -6.06 8.50 -0.32
CA ASN A 39 -6.86 9.64 -0.75
C ASN A 39 -6.21 10.97 -0.33
N TRP A 40 -5.72 11.04 0.91
CA TRP A 40 -4.99 12.21 1.37
C TRP A 40 -3.73 12.45 0.53
N ALA A 41 -2.96 11.41 0.21
CA ALA A 41 -1.78 11.54 -0.65
C ALA A 41 -2.15 12.02 -2.06
N ASP A 42 -3.20 11.44 -2.67
CA ASP A 42 -3.72 11.83 -3.99
C ASP A 42 -4.02 13.33 -4.04
N GLU A 43 -4.62 13.88 -2.98
CA GLU A 43 -5.04 15.28 -2.89
C GLU A 43 -3.92 16.26 -2.50
N ASN A 44 -2.89 15.80 -1.77
CA ASN A 44 -1.94 16.70 -1.09
C ASN A 44 -0.48 16.56 -1.55
N LEU A 45 -0.12 15.47 -2.21
CA LEU A 45 1.27 15.20 -2.59
C LEU A 45 1.43 15.23 -4.11
N ASP A 46 2.61 15.64 -4.58
CA ASP A 46 3.02 15.47 -5.98
C ASP A 46 3.94 14.24 -6.12
N TYR A 47 3.33 13.09 -6.38
CA TYR A 47 4.00 11.78 -6.45
C TYR A 47 3.55 10.99 -7.69
N GLU A 48 4.31 9.96 -8.08
CA GLU A 48 4.01 9.10 -9.24
C GLU A 48 3.16 7.88 -8.83
N TYR A 49 3.55 7.17 -7.78
CA TYR A 49 2.79 6.06 -7.20
C TYR A 49 3.15 5.87 -5.72
N LEU A 50 2.26 5.24 -4.94
CA LEU A 50 2.56 4.83 -3.57
C LEU A 50 3.16 3.43 -3.57
N ILE A 51 4.18 3.23 -2.75
CA ILE A 51 4.74 1.91 -2.48
C ILE A 51 4.05 1.32 -1.26
N TYR A 52 3.69 0.04 -1.31
CA TYR A 52 3.22 -0.71 -0.16
C TYR A 52 3.89 -2.09 -0.08
N ASP A 53 5.00 -2.15 0.65
CA ASP A 53 5.75 -3.37 0.89
C ASP A 53 4.99 -4.30 1.83
N VAL A 54 4.72 -5.52 1.38
CA VAL A 54 3.96 -6.50 2.15
C VAL A 54 4.65 -7.85 2.12
N ASP A 55 4.82 -8.48 3.28
CA ASP A 55 5.25 -9.89 3.32
C ASP A 55 4.24 -10.76 2.54
N LYS A 56 4.72 -11.59 1.62
CA LYS A 56 3.98 -12.54 0.79
C LYS A 56 3.04 -13.43 1.60
N ALA A 57 3.41 -13.77 2.84
CA ALA A 57 2.60 -14.55 3.78
C ALA A 57 1.50 -13.72 4.47
N ASN A 58 1.57 -12.39 4.44
CA ASN A 58 0.61 -11.47 5.06
C ASN A 58 -0.59 -11.22 4.13
N ILE A 59 -1.46 -12.23 3.99
CA ILE A 59 -2.66 -12.18 3.16
C ILE A 59 -3.57 -10.97 3.45
N PRO A 60 -3.83 -10.57 4.71
CA PRO A 60 -4.66 -9.40 4.99
C PRO A 60 -4.12 -8.11 4.37
N SER A 61 -2.80 -7.88 4.44
CA SER A 61 -2.20 -6.65 3.91
C SER A 61 -2.12 -6.66 2.39
N ARG A 62 -1.90 -7.83 1.78
CA ARG A 62 -1.96 -8.01 0.33
C ARG A 62 -3.33 -7.66 -0.24
N ARG A 63 -4.38 -8.14 0.42
CA ARG A 63 -5.78 -7.81 0.04
C ARG A 63 -6.08 -6.33 0.10
N ILE A 64 -5.43 -5.57 1.00
CA ILE A 64 -5.56 -4.11 1.04
C ILE A 64 -4.95 -3.51 -0.22
N ALA A 65 -3.72 -3.89 -0.56
CA ALA A 65 -3.04 -3.41 -1.76
C ALA A 65 -3.86 -3.73 -3.03
N GLU A 66 -4.28 -4.98 -3.18
CA GLU A 66 -5.05 -5.48 -4.33
C GLU A 66 -6.39 -4.76 -4.47
N LYS A 67 -7.11 -4.49 -3.36
CA LYS A 67 -8.37 -3.73 -3.38
C LYS A 67 -8.19 -2.27 -3.80
N LEU A 68 -7.00 -1.71 -3.61
CA LEU A 68 -6.65 -0.35 -4.01
C LEU A 68 -6.05 -0.30 -5.43
N GLY A 69 -6.12 -1.40 -6.18
CA GLY A 69 -5.58 -1.48 -7.54
C GLY A 69 -4.06 -1.72 -7.60
N GLY A 70 -3.43 -2.00 -6.46
CA GLY A 70 -1.98 -2.18 -6.36
C GLY A 70 -1.47 -3.35 -7.21
N GLN A 71 -0.37 -3.12 -7.91
CA GLN A 71 0.30 -4.12 -8.75
C GLN A 71 1.63 -4.54 -8.13
N ILE A 72 1.90 -5.85 -8.11
CA ILE A 72 3.20 -6.36 -7.68
C ILE A 72 4.22 -6.09 -8.78
N VAL A 73 5.29 -5.36 -8.45
CA VAL A 73 6.36 -5.03 -9.41
C VAL A 73 7.68 -5.72 -9.10
N ARG A 74 7.87 -6.16 -7.85
CA ARG A 74 9.11 -6.77 -7.39
C ARG A 74 8.83 -7.72 -6.23
N GLU A 75 9.59 -8.81 -6.19
CA GLU A 75 9.70 -9.68 -5.02
C GLU A 75 11.14 -9.67 -4.51
N TYR A 76 11.35 -9.55 -3.20
CA TYR A 76 12.69 -9.56 -2.61
C TYR A 76 12.68 -10.02 -1.15
N HIS A 77 13.86 -10.37 -0.61
CA HIS A 77 13.99 -10.77 0.79
C HIS A 77 14.47 -9.59 1.64
N LYS A 78 13.89 -9.43 2.84
CA LYS A 78 14.29 -8.41 3.82
C LYS A 78 14.34 -9.00 5.21
N THR A 79 15.46 -8.84 5.90
CA THR A 79 15.56 -9.23 7.30
C THR A 79 14.98 -8.11 8.17
N ASN A 80 14.02 -8.44 9.03
CA ASN A 80 13.45 -7.48 9.96
C ASN A 80 14.30 -7.34 11.23
N LEU A 81 13.92 -6.41 12.11
CA LEU A 81 14.62 -6.15 13.37
C LEU A 81 14.67 -7.36 14.33
N SER A 82 13.78 -8.34 14.15
CA SER A 82 13.76 -9.59 14.92
C SER A 82 14.56 -10.72 14.23
N ALA A 83 15.44 -10.39 13.28
CA ALA A 83 16.24 -11.33 12.49
C ALA A 83 15.42 -12.35 11.65
N ARG A 84 14.12 -12.10 11.46
CA ARG A 84 13.28 -12.92 10.59
C ARG A 84 13.41 -12.44 9.15
N VAL A 85 13.63 -13.37 8.23
CA VAL A 85 13.55 -13.11 6.80
C VAL A 85 12.08 -12.99 6.39
N LEU A 86 11.74 -11.86 5.77
CA LEU A 86 10.44 -11.59 5.16
C LEU A 86 10.58 -11.71 3.64
N HIS A 87 9.60 -12.35 3.01
CA HIS A 87 9.50 -12.41 1.55
C HIS A 87 8.61 -11.27 1.10
N ILE A 88 9.19 -10.13 0.72
CA ILE A 88 8.44 -8.91 0.42
C ILE A 88 7.92 -8.94 -1.02
N LEU A 89 6.65 -8.60 -1.16
CA LEU A 89 6.02 -8.14 -2.40
C LEU A 89 5.94 -6.62 -2.36
N GLU A 90 6.59 -5.95 -3.30
CA GLU A 90 6.47 -4.51 -3.49
C GLU A 90 5.24 -4.23 -4.35
N TYR A 91 4.18 -3.71 -3.73
CA TYR A 91 3.03 -3.21 -4.48
C TYR A 91 3.25 -1.75 -4.86
N ARG A 92 2.94 -1.39 -6.10
CA ARG A 92 2.77 0.00 -6.54
C ARG A 92 1.30 0.31 -6.72
N ILE A 93 0.86 1.40 -6.12
CA ILE A 93 -0.54 1.85 -6.16
C ILE A 93 -0.55 3.21 -6.85
N SER A 94 -1.14 3.27 -8.05
CA SER A 94 -1.21 4.49 -8.85
C SER A 94 -2.18 5.52 -8.27
N ARG A 95 -2.05 6.76 -8.74
CA ARG A 95 -3.01 7.82 -8.41
C ARG A 95 -4.38 7.48 -8.99
N LYS A 96 -5.41 8.05 -8.37
CA LYS A 96 -6.78 7.79 -8.81
C LYS A 96 -7.04 8.32 -10.22
N GLU A 97 -6.46 9.46 -10.60
CA GLU A 97 -6.60 10.02 -11.94
C GLU A 97 -6.07 9.05 -13.01
N ASP A 98 -4.89 8.47 -12.79
CA ASP A 98 -4.23 7.56 -13.73
C ASP A 98 -5.06 6.28 -13.98
N LEU A 99 -5.70 5.75 -12.94
CA LEU A 99 -6.56 4.58 -13.05
C LEU A 99 -7.81 4.86 -13.92
N LEU A 100 -8.35 6.07 -13.84
CA LEU A 100 -9.51 6.48 -14.66
C LEU A 100 -9.14 6.66 -16.14
N GLU A 101 -7.91 7.04 -16.44
CA GLU A 101 -7.41 7.16 -17.82
C GLU A 101 -7.18 5.78 -18.47
N ILE A 102 -6.62 4.83 -17.72
CA ILE A 102 -6.42 3.45 -18.18
C ILE A 102 -7.77 2.78 -18.50
N ASP A 103 -8.76 2.95 -17.63
CA ASP A 103 -10.10 2.36 -17.83
C ASP A 103 -10.83 2.92 -19.05
N LYS A 104 -10.61 4.19 -19.41
CA LYS A 104 -11.17 4.80 -20.63
C LYS A 104 -10.53 4.23 -21.89
N ASN A 105 -9.21 4.04 -21.89
CA ASN A 105 -8.46 3.55 -23.05
C ASN A 105 -8.65 2.04 -23.30
N THR A 106 -9.01 1.27 -22.28
CA THR A 106 -9.23 -0.18 -22.41
C THR A 106 -10.64 -0.53 -22.91
N ARG A 107 -11.55 0.45 -22.96
CA ARG A 107 -12.96 0.29 -23.39
C ARG A 107 -13.28 0.89 -24.76
N GLN A 108 -12.29 1.43 -25.48
CA GLN A 108 -12.36 1.78 -26.90
C GLN A 108 -11.78 0.65 -27.75
#